data_AF-A0A967WJX3-F1
#
_entry.id   AF-A0A967WJX3-F1
#
_cell.length_a   1.000
_cell.length_b   1.000
_cell.length_c   1.000
_cell.angle_alpha   90.00
_cell.angle_beta   90.00
_cell.angle_gamma   90.00
#
_symmetry.space_group_name_H-M   'P 1'
#
loop_
_entity.id
_entity.type
_entity.pdbx_description
1 polymer ?
#
loop_
_entity_poly.entity_id
_entity_poly.type
_entity_poly.pdbx_seq_one_letter_code
_entity_poly.pdbx_strand_id
1 'polypeptide(L)'
;CRRAEVDEAVSIRLLKRFVSDWALSHPESATPEAAPHQNPNAKRVAVIGAGPAGMAVADNLARKGYRITVFEALPVVGGMMAVGIPPYRLPREVIQQEIERIER
;
A
#
# COMPACT_ATOMS: atom_id res chain seq x y z
N CYS A 1 2.38 16.92 -16.84
CA CYS A 1 3.86 17.00 -16.77
C CYS A 1 4.27 18.19 -17.64
N ARG A 2 4.93 19.23 -17.08
CA ARG A 2 5.30 20.43 -17.86
C ARG A 2 6.30 20.14 -18.98
N ARG A 3 7.09 19.06 -18.85
CA ARG A 3 8.08 18.66 -19.87
C ARG A 3 7.47 18.37 -21.25
N ALA A 4 6.20 18.00 -21.29
CA ALA A 4 5.44 17.85 -22.54
C ALA A 4 5.27 19.16 -23.34
N GLU A 5 5.57 20.32 -22.75
CA GLU A 5 5.62 21.62 -23.45
C GLU A 5 6.98 21.88 -24.14
N VAL A 6 7.98 21.04 -23.89
CA VAL A 6 9.34 21.16 -24.45
C VAL A 6 9.64 19.98 -25.38
N ASP A 7 9.43 18.76 -24.90
CA ASP A 7 9.59 17.52 -25.67
C ASP A 7 8.51 16.49 -25.28
N GLU A 8 8.84 15.46 -24.50
CA GLU A 8 7.93 14.39 -24.13
C GLU A 8 7.64 14.34 -22.63
N ALA A 9 6.46 13.81 -22.29
CA ALA A 9 6.10 13.64 -20.89
C ALA A 9 7.03 12.62 -20.22
N VAL A 10 7.55 12.97 -19.05
CA VAL A 10 8.32 12.03 -18.24
C VAL A 10 7.43 10.86 -17.85
N SER A 11 7.94 9.64 -18.04
CA SER A 11 7.28 8.39 -17.66
C SER A 11 7.29 8.16 -16.14
N ILE A 12 6.71 9.08 -15.37
CA ILE A 12 6.70 9.08 -13.88
C ILE A 12 6.19 7.75 -13.33
N ARG A 13 5.14 7.17 -13.94
CA ARG A 13 4.60 5.86 -13.53
C ARG A 13 5.65 4.75 -13.64
N LEU A 14 6.41 4.72 -14.73
CA LEU A 14 7.42 3.68 -14.97
C LEU A 14 8.66 3.91 -14.10
N LEU A 15 9.08 5.16 -13.89
CA LEU A 15 10.15 5.49 -12.95
C LEU A 15 9.78 5.07 -11.52
N LYS A 16 8.56 5.38 -11.07
CA LYS A 16 8.06 4.93 -9.76
C LYS A 16 8.07 3.41 -9.68
N ARG A 17 7.53 2.72 -10.69
CA ARG A 17 7.50 1.25 -10.73
C ARG A 17 8.91 0.67 -10.67
N PHE A 18 9.85 1.18 -11.48
CA PHE A 18 11.24 0.72 -11.49
C PHE A 18 11.88 0.82 -10.10
N VAL A 19 11.75 1.98 -9.45
CA VAL A 19 12.32 2.18 -8.10
C VAL A 19 11.62 1.30 -7.05
N SER A 20 10.30 1.16 -7.12
CA SER A 20 9.55 0.28 -6.22
C SER A 20 9.92 -1.20 -6.40
N ASP A 21 9.98 -1.68 -7.64
CA ASP A 21 10.35 -3.06 -7.96
C ASP A 21 11.80 -3.33 -7.51
N TRP A 22 12.71 -2.37 -7.72
CA TRP A 22 14.09 -2.45 -7.24
C TRP A 22 14.17 -2.55 -5.71
N ALA A 23 13.45 -1.68 -4.99
CA ALA A 23 13.43 -1.68 -3.52
C ALA A 23 12.84 -2.98 -2.94
N LEU A 24 11.81 -3.55 -3.57
CA LEU A 24 11.23 -4.83 -3.17
C LEU A 24 12.23 -6.00 -3.36
N SER A 25 13.07 -5.93 -4.40
CA SER A 25 14.11 -6.94 -4.66
C SER A 25 15.38 -6.78 -3.82
N HIS A 26 15.55 -5.65 -3.12
CA HIS A 26 16.72 -5.34 -2.29
C HIS A 26 16.29 -4.93 -0.87
N PRO A 27 15.66 -5.84 -0.10
CA PRO A 27 15.13 -5.51 1.23
C PRO A 27 16.20 -5.04 2.23
N GLU A 28 17.47 -5.39 2.03
CA GLU A 28 18.62 -4.91 2.80
C GLU A 28 18.90 -3.41 2.62
N SER A 29 18.46 -2.83 1.50
CA SER A 29 18.56 -1.39 1.23
C SER A 29 17.38 -0.59 1.77
N ALA A 30 16.36 -1.29 2.30
CA ALA A 30 15.16 -0.65 2.81
C ALA A 30 15.47 0.13 4.10
N THR A 31 15.06 1.39 4.14
CA THR A 31 15.02 2.13 5.39
C THR A 31 13.99 1.49 6.32
N PRO A 32 14.35 1.13 7.57
CA PRO A 32 13.40 0.59 8.53
C PRO A 32 12.21 1.54 8.67
N GLU A 33 10.99 1.00 8.57
CA GLU A 33 9.82 1.81 8.89
C GLU A 33 9.86 2.22 10.35
N ALA A 34 9.55 3.49 10.62
CA ALA A 34 9.39 3.94 12.00
C ALA A 34 8.29 3.11 12.66
N ALA A 35 8.61 2.52 13.82
CA ALA A 35 7.65 1.75 14.58
C ALA A 35 6.40 2.60 14.86
N PRO A 36 5.20 2.00 14.81
CA PRO A 36 3.96 2.71 15.12
C PRO A 36 4.08 3.42 16.47
N HIS A 37 3.60 4.66 16.55
CA HIS A 37 3.52 5.37 17.82
C HIS A 37 2.60 4.59 18.77
N GLN A 38 3.17 3.91 19.77
CA GLN A 38 2.35 3.19 20.74
C GLN A 38 1.68 4.19 21.69
N ASN A 39 0.37 4.39 21.51
CA ASN A 39 -0.44 5.18 22.42
C ASN A 39 -1.35 4.25 23.25
N PRO A 40 -1.12 4.08 24.56
CA PRO A 40 -1.97 3.26 25.42
C PRO A 40 -3.45 3.70 25.40
N ASN A 41 -3.71 4.99 25.12
CA ASN A 41 -5.03 5.60 25.05
C ASN A 41 -5.54 5.73 23.60
N ALA A 42 -4.98 4.97 22.67
CA ALA A 42 -5.40 4.96 21.28
C ALA A 42 -6.88 4.60 21.13
N LYS A 43 -7.62 5.44 20.39
CA LYS A 43 -8.99 5.14 20.00
C LYS A 43 -9.01 3.95 19.04
N ARG A 44 -10.07 3.15 19.12
CA ARG A 44 -10.32 2.05 18.19
C ARG A 44 -11.03 2.58 16.94
N VAL A 45 -10.62 2.11 15.77
CA VAL A 45 -11.18 2.49 14.47
C VAL A 45 -11.56 1.24 13.71
N ALA A 46 -12.80 1.20 13.20
CA ALA A 46 -13.24 0.18 12.27
C ALA A 46 -13.16 0.72 10.84
N VAL A 47 -12.58 -0.04 9.93
CA VAL A 47 -12.54 0.26 8.49
C VAL A 47 -13.36 -0.80 7.77
N ILE A 48 -14.34 -0.38 6.97
CA ILE A 48 -15.19 -1.29 6.20
C ILE A 48 -14.71 -1.31 4.75
N GLY A 49 -14.29 -2.49 4.28
CA GLY A 49 -13.68 -2.75 2.97
C GLY A 49 -12.15 -2.72 3.04
N ALA A 50 -11.52 -3.78 2.55
CA ALA A 50 -10.07 -3.94 2.42
C ALA A 50 -9.57 -3.68 0.99
N GLY A 51 -10.23 -2.77 0.28
CA GLY A 51 -9.77 -2.23 -0.99
C GLY A 51 -8.61 -1.22 -0.82
N PRO A 52 -8.16 -0.58 -1.92
CA PRO A 52 -7.05 0.38 -1.87
C PRO A 52 -7.29 1.53 -0.88
N ALA A 53 -8.52 2.05 -0.80
CA ALA A 53 -8.85 3.14 0.13
C ALA A 53 -8.81 2.67 1.59
N GLY A 54 -9.38 1.50 1.89
CA GLY A 54 -9.41 0.96 3.24
C GLY A 54 -8.01 0.64 3.76
N MET A 55 -7.18 0.00 2.94
CA MET A 55 -5.79 -0.30 3.29
C MET A 55 -4.95 0.97 3.48
N ALA A 56 -5.13 1.99 2.62
CA ALA A 56 -4.43 3.27 2.79
C ALA A 56 -4.81 3.98 4.10
N VAL A 57 -6.08 3.96 4.50
CA VAL A 57 -6.52 4.54 5.78
C VAL A 57 -5.99 3.72 6.95
N ALA A 58 -6.03 2.39 6.86
CA ALA A 58 -5.51 1.51 7.89
C ALA A 58 -4.02 1.76 8.14
N ASP A 59 -3.18 1.78 7.10
CA ASP A 59 -1.74 2.07 7.19
C ASP A 59 -1.47 3.45 7.83
N ASN A 60 -2.14 4.50 7.34
CA ASN A 60 -1.93 5.85 7.85
C ASN A 60 -2.33 6.00 9.33
N LEU A 61 -3.43 5.38 9.75
CA LEU A 61 -3.88 5.43 11.14
C LEU A 61 -3.03 4.53 12.05
N ALA A 62 -2.55 3.39 11.54
CA ALA A 62 -1.67 2.49 12.28
C ALA A 62 -0.35 3.22 12.62
N ARG A 63 0.26 3.89 11.64
CA ARG A 63 1.46 4.72 11.85
C ARG A 63 1.26 5.84 12.88
N LYS A 64 0.04 6.38 12.98
CA LYS A 64 -0.36 7.38 13.98
C LYS A 64 -0.70 6.79 15.36
N GLY A 65 -0.64 5.47 15.51
CA GLY A 65 -0.84 4.80 16.79
C GLY A 65 -2.26 4.38 17.11
N TYR A 66 -3.20 4.44 16.16
CA TYR A 66 -4.57 4.00 16.38
C TYR A 66 -4.66 2.47 16.36
N ARG A 67 -5.68 1.91 17.04
CA ARG A 67 -6.00 0.48 16.96
C ARG A 67 -7.05 0.26 15.89
N ILE A 68 -6.66 -0.36 14.77
CA ILE A 68 -7.55 -0.52 13.62
C ILE A 68 -8.01 -1.97 13.49
N THR A 69 -9.26 -2.16 13.07
CA THR A 69 -9.78 -3.45 12.59
C THR A 69 -10.41 -3.22 11.23
N VAL A 70 -9.98 -3.98 10.23
CA VAL A 70 -10.52 -3.92 8.87
C VAL A 70 -11.51 -5.08 8.70
N PHE A 71 -12.68 -4.78 8.16
CA PHE A 71 -13.72 -5.77 7.85
C PHE A 71 -13.87 -5.86 6.33
N GLU A 72 -13.74 -7.05 5.77
CA GLU A 72 -13.89 -7.31 4.34
C GLU A 72 -14.94 -8.41 4.12
N ALA A 73 -15.77 -8.22 3.10
CA ALA A 73 -16.84 -9.15 2.74
C ALA A 73 -16.34 -10.27 1.81
N LEU A 74 -15.34 -9.98 0.98
CA LEU A 74 -14.72 -10.94 0.09
C LEU A 74 -13.79 -11.91 0.85
N PRO A 75 -13.57 -13.13 0.33
CA PRO A 75 -12.63 -14.08 0.93
C PRO A 75 -11.16 -13.69 0.74
N VAL A 76 -10.91 -12.54 0.10
CA VAL A 76 -9.57 -12.04 -0.23
C VAL A 76 -9.48 -10.55 0.09
N VAL A 77 -8.31 -10.14 0.59
CA VAL A 77 -7.95 -8.74 0.86
C VAL A 77 -7.48 -8.07 -0.44
N GLY A 78 -7.67 -6.76 -0.57
CA GLY A 78 -7.22 -5.96 -1.73
C GLY A 78 -8.35 -5.43 -2.62
N GLY A 79 -9.60 -5.85 -2.39
CA GLY A 79 -10.77 -5.38 -3.13
C GLY A 79 -10.58 -5.46 -4.66
N MET A 80 -10.90 -4.39 -5.39
CA MET A 80 -10.75 -4.35 -6.86
C MET A 80 -9.32 -4.60 -7.36
N MET A 81 -8.28 -4.36 -6.54
CA MET A 81 -6.91 -4.71 -6.93
C MET A 81 -6.73 -6.23 -7.02
N ALA A 82 -7.33 -6.97 -6.09
CA ALA A 82 -7.26 -8.43 -6.02
C ALA A 82 -8.26 -9.12 -6.97
N VAL A 83 -9.48 -8.59 -7.13
CA VAL A 83 -10.53 -9.27 -7.91
C VAL A 83 -10.80 -8.69 -9.29
N GLY A 84 -10.48 -7.41 -9.52
CA GLY A 84 -10.81 -6.70 -10.76
C GLY A 84 -9.65 -6.56 -11.74
N ILE A 85 -8.43 -6.29 -11.25
CA ILE A 85 -7.26 -6.09 -12.11
C ILE A 85 -6.62 -7.43 -12.46
N PRO A 86 -6.37 -7.74 -13.75
CA PRO A 86 -5.71 -8.98 -14.14
C PRO A 86 -4.25 -9.07 -13.66
N PRO A 87 -3.74 -10.28 -13.34
CA PRO A 87 -2.37 -10.48 -12.82
C PRO A 87 -1.25 -9.93 -13.71
N TYR A 88 -1.39 -10.00 -15.03
CA TYR A 88 -0.38 -9.46 -15.95
C TYR A 88 -0.25 -7.92 -15.89
N ARG A 89 -1.26 -7.21 -15.37
CA ARG A 89 -1.20 -5.76 -15.10
C ARG A 89 -0.79 -5.45 -13.66
N LEU A 90 -1.26 -6.25 -12.71
CA LEU A 90 -0.95 -6.11 -11.29
C LEU A 90 -0.72 -7.50 -10.68
N PRO A 91 0.54 -7.93 -10.54
CA PRO A 91 0.89 -9.22 -9.96
C PRO A 91 0.32 -9.37 -8.54
N ARG A 92 -0.11 -10.59 -8.19
CA ARG A 92 -0.77 -10.85 -6.90
C ARG A 92 0.20 -10.77 -5.74
N GLU A 93 1.46 -11.10 -6.00
CA GLU A 93 2.57 -11.10 -5.07
C GLU A 93 2.82 -9.68 -4.53
N VAL A 94 2.72 -8.67 -5.38
CA VAL A 94 2.89 -7.25 -4.99
C VAL A 94 1.77 -6.80 -4.06
N ILE A 95 0.53 -7.25 -4.30
CA ILE A 95 -0.61 -6.95 -3.42
C ILE A 95 -0.40 -7.61 -2.06
N GLN A 96 0.01 -8.89 -2.07
CA GLN A 96 0.22 -9.68 -0.86
C GLN A 96 1.33 -9.10 0.02
N GLN A 97 2.46 -8.69 -0.58
CA GLN A 97 3.56 -8.03 0.13
C GLN A 97 3.11 -6.74 0.85
N GLU A 98 2.25 -5.94 0.20
CA GLU A 98 1.75 -4.71 0.81
C GLU A 98 0.77 -5.00 1.95
N ILE A 99 -0.07 -6.04 1.83
CA ILE A 99 -0.95 -6.49 2.92
C ILE A 99 -0.12 -6.91 4.13
N GLU A 100 0.90 -7.76 3.92
CA GLU A 100 1.80 -8.23 4.98
C GLU A 100 2.63 -7.10 5.62
N ARG A 101 2.86 -6.01 4.89
CA ARG A 101 3.50 -4.81 5.44
C ARG A 101 2.56 -4.07 6.41
N ILE A 102 1.26 -4.01 6.10
CA ILE A 102 0.26 -3.28 6.89
C ILE A 102 -0.22 -4.09 8.11
N GLU A 103 -0.23 -5.43 8.03
CA GLU A 103 -0.63 -6.31 9.14
C GLU A 103 0.41 -6.40 10.27
N ARG A 104 1.66 -6.01 10.01
CA ARG A 104 2.77 -6.00 10.98
C ARG A 104 2.71 -4.80 11.91
#